data_AF-A0A924BUL9-F1
#
_entry.id   AF-A0A924BUL9-F1
#
_cell.length_a   1.000
_cell.length_b   1.000
_cell.length_c   1.000
_cell.angle_alpha   90.00
_cell.angle_beta   90.00
_cell.angle_gamma   90.00
#
_symmetry.space_group_name_H-M   'P 1'
#
loop_
_entity.id
_entity.type
_entity.pdbx_description
1 polymer ?
#
loop_
_entity_poly.entity_id
_entity_poly.type
_entity_poly.pdbx_seq_one_letter_code
_entity_poly.pdbx_strand_id
1 'polypeptide(L)' 'MLNPQLNKNGELQHLLTIEGLPISVVKHILDTASSFVGISDREVKKVPLMRGKSVFNLFFENSTR' A
#
# COMPACT_ATOMS: atom_id res chain seq x y z
N MET A 1 -1.11 -6.48 -22.49
CA MET A 1 -2.38 -5.95 -21.95
C MET A 1 -2.02 -4.90 -20.91
N LEU A 2 -2.65 -3.73 -20.92
CA LEU A 2 -2.38 -2.69 -19.92
C LEU A 2 -2.97 -3.17 -18.58
N ASN A 3 -2.17 -3.27 -17.53
CA ASN A 3 -2.67 -3.60 -16.20
C ASN A 3 -3.32 -2.34 -15.61
N PRO A 4 -4.64 -2.30 -15.33
CA PRO A 4 -5.33 -1.10 -14.84
C PRO A 4 -4.88 -0.66 -13.43
N GLN A 5 -4.10 -1.49 -12.76
CA GLN A 5 -3.50 -1.20 -11.46
C GLN A 5 -2.25 -0.33 -11.55
N LEU A 6 -1.66 -0.21 -12.75
CA LEU A 6 -0.43 0.54 -12.99
C LEU A 6 -0.71 1.82 -13.79
N ASN A 7 0.01 2.89 -13.46
CA ASN A 7 -0.02 4.12 -14.25
C ASN A 7 0.86 4.01 -15.51
N LYS A 8 0.92 5.08 -16.31
CA LYS A 8 1.74 5.15 -17.54
C LYS A 8 3.25 4.92 -17.34
N ASN A 9 3.75 5.06 -16.12
CA ASN A 9 5.15 4.84 -15.75
C ASN A 9 5.41 3.42 -15.22
N GLY A 10 4.37 2.58 -15.11
CA GLY A 10 4.46 1.25 -14.50
C GLY A 10 4.45 1.26 -12.97
N GLU A 11 4.14 2.39 -12.34
CA GLU A 11 4.03 2.51 -10.88
C GLU A 11 2.65 2.05 -10.42
N LEU A 12 2.58 1.40 -9.26
CA LEU A 12 1.31 0.95 -8.67
C LEU A 12 0.45 2.16 -8.29
N GLN A 13 -0.72 2.29 -8.93
CA GLN A 13 -1.69 3.34 -8.67
C GLN A 13 -2.89 2.83 -7.85
N HIS A 14 -3.34 1.61 -8.13
CA HIS A 14 -4.46 0.95 -7.44
C HIS A 14 -4.08 -0.48 -7.07
N LEU A 15 -4.45 -0.94 -5.87
CA LEU A 15 -4.30 -2.34 -5.48
C LEU A 15 -5.68 -2.99 -5.39
N LEU A 16 -6.09 -3.63 -6.48
CA LEU A 16 -7.39 -4.30 -6.63
C LEU A 16 -7.24 -5.83 -6.57
N THR A 17 -6.13 -6.36 -7.09
CA THR A 17 -5.78 -7.79 -7.08
C THR A 17 -4.27 -7.97 -7.18
N ILE A 18 -3.75 -9.10 -6.70
CA ILE A 18 -2.34 -9.48 -6.93
C ILE A 18 -2.10 -10.08 -8.32
N GLU A 19 -3.16 -10.52 -9.00
CA GLU A 19 -3.06 -11.14 -10.32
C GLU A 19 -2.56 -10.14 -11.37
N GLY A 20 -1.64 -10.61 -12.22
CA GLY A 20 -1.06 -9.79 -13.29
C GLY A 20 -0.15 -8.65 -12.81
N LEU A 21 0.07 -8.48 -11.50
CA LEU A 21 1.09 -7.56 -11.00
C LEU A 21 2.49 -8.14 -11.25
N PRO A 22 3.46 -7.32 -11.70
CA PRO A 22 4.85 -7.74 -11.77
C PRO A 22 5.37 -8.15 -10.39
N ILE A 23 6.15 -9.23 -10.34
CA ILE A 23 6.75 -9.73 -9.09
C ILE A 23 7.58 -8.66 -8.36
N SER A 24 8.22 -7.76 -9.11
CA SER A 24 8.99 -6.65 -8.56
C SER A 24 8.15 -5.68 -7.74
N VAL A 25 6.92 -5.38 -8.17
CA VAL A 25 5.98 -4.51 -7.44
C VAL A 25 5.56 -5.18 -6.13
N VAL A 26 5.25 -6.47 -6.16
CA VAL A 26 4.85 -7.23 -4.97
C VAL A 26 5.99 -7.29 -3.96
N LYS A 27 7.22 -7.61 -4.40
CA LYS A 27 8.40 -7.61 -3.53
C LYS A 27 8.66 -6.24 -2.94
N HIS A 28 8.56 -5.17 -3.74
CA HIS A 28 8.74 -3.81 -3.25
C HIS A 28 7.75 -3.44 -2.13
N ILE A 29 6.48 -3.85 -2.22
CA ILE A 29 5.49 -3.65 -1.15
C ILE A 29 5.92 -4.40 0.12
N LEU A 30 6.33 -5.66 0.00
CA LEU A 30 6.75 -6.50 1.12
C LEU A 30 8.02 -5.99 1.80
N ASP A 31 9.02 -5.58 1.03
CA ASP A 31 10.27 -5.01 1.53
C ASP A 31 10.00 -3.69 2.27
N THR A 32 9.16 -2.84 1.68
CA THR A 32 8.72 -1.59 2.31
C THR A 32 7.99 -1.88 3.61
N ALA A 33 7.01 -2.79 3.63
CA ALA A 33 6.27 -3.17 4.83
C ALA A 33 7.19 -3.72 5.93
N SER A 34 8.19 -4.53 5.56
CA SER A 34 9.17 -5.09 6.49
C SER A 34 9.96 -4.01 7.24
N SER A 35 10.27 -2.87 6.59
CA SER A 35 10.92 -1.74 7.26
C SER A 35 10.08 -1.10 8.37
N PHE A 36 8.76 -1.29 8.35
CA PHE A 36 7.85 -0.79 9.38
C PHE A 36 7.67 -1.75 10.56
N VAL A 37 8.06 -3.03 10.43
CA VAL A 37 7.81 -4.08 11.44
C VAL A 37 8.53 -3.84 12.78
N GLY A 38 9.48 -2.90 12.87
CA GLY A 38 10.12 -2.47 14.13
C GLY A 38 9.91 -1.01 14.53
N ILE A 39 9.08 -0.24 13.79
CA ILE A 39 8.86 1.19 14.06
C ILE A 39 7.87 1.42 15.22
N SER A 40 7.08 0.39 15.57
CA SER A 40 6.09 0.44 16.66
C SER A 40 6.66 0.75 18.05
N ASP A 41 7.96 0.50 18.28
CA ASP A 41 8.66 0.78 19.55
C ASP A 41 9.26 2.19 19.64
N ARG A 42 9.18 3.01 18.57
CA ARG A 42 9.68 4.39 18.58
C ARG A 42 8.57 5.35 18.98
N GLU A 43 8.81 6.18 20.00
CA GLU A 43 7.88 7.20 20.53
C GLU A 43 7.39 8.22 19.48
N VAL A 44 8.10 8.38 18.36
CA VAL A 44 7.72 9.33 17.30
C VAL A 44 6.83 8.65 16.26
N LYS A 45 5.54 8.48 16.60
CA LYS A 45 4.47 7.92 15.74
C LYS A 45 4.08 8.75 14.50
N LYS A 46 4.89 9.71 14.05
CA LYS A 46 4.52 10.60 12.92
C LYS A 46 5.54 10.51 11.80
N VAL A 47 5.45 9.44 11.02
CA VAL A 47 6.05 9.45 9.67
C VAL A 47 5.22 10.44 8.84
N PRO A 48 5.79 11.57 8.37
CA PRO A 48 5.01 12.68 7.81
C PRO A 48 4.37 12.40 6.44
N LEU A 49 4.52 11.17 5.92
CA LEU A 49 4.15 10.77 4.56
C LEU A 49 2.68 11.04 4.21
N MET A 50 1.77 10.99 5.18
CA MET A 50 0.32 11.17 4.95
C MET A 50 -0.21 12.54 5.40
N ARG A 51 0.66 13.52 5.72
CA ARG A 51 0.20 14.85 6.16
C ARG A 51 -0.63 15.50 5.04
N GLY A 52 -1.82 15.98 5.41
CA GLY A 52 -2.75 16.62 4.46
C GLY A 52 -3.48 15.63 3.54
N LYS A 53 -3.42 14.32 3.83
CA LYS A 53 -4.19 13.29 3.13
C LYS A 53 -5.26 12.73 4.07
N SER A 54 -6.48 12.55 3.55
CA SER A 54 -7.57 11.85 4.23
C SER A 54 -7.74 10.48 3.59
N VAL A 55 -7.83 9.44 4.41
CA VAL A 55 -8.08 8.05 3.97
C VAL A 55 -9.45 7.63 4.51
N PHE A 56 -10.28 7.07 3.64
CA PHE A 56 -11.63 6.63 3.97
C PHE A 56 -11.74 5.12 3.73
N ASN A 57 -12.25 4.41 4.73
CA ASN A 57 -12.61 3.00 4.58
C ASN A 57 -14.10 2.90 4.23
N LEU A 58 -14.43 2.20 3.16
CA LEU A 58 -15.81 1.94 2.74
C LEU A 58 -16.05 0.43 2.79
N PHE A 59 -16.89 0.00 3.73
CA PHE A 59 -17.26 -1.39 3.92
C PHE A 59 -18.78 -1.54 3.75
N PHE A 60 -19.21 -2.44 2.87
CA PHE A 60 -20.61 -2.81 2.71
C PHE A 60 -21.01 -3.99 3.60
N GLU A 61 -20.02 -4.66 4.19
CA GLU A 61 -20.15 -5.81 5.08
C GLU A 61 -19.19 -5.66 6.27
N ASN A 62 -19.44 -6.36 7.38
CA ASN A 62 -18.57 -6.30 8.55
C ASN A 62 -17.14 -6.73 8.21
N SER A 63 -16.16 -5.86 8.52
CA SER A 63 -14.74 -6.10 8.25
C SER A 63 -13.91 -5.81 9.51
N THR A 64 -14.00 -6.71 10.48
CA THR A 64 -13.04 -6.81 11.58
C THR A 64 -11.90 -7.74 11.20
N ARG A 65 -10.68 -7.37 11.55
CA ARG A 65 -9.49 -8.23 11.40
C ARG A 65 -9.34 -9.16 12.58
#